data_AF-A0A7C0VZ85-F1
#
_entry.id   AF-A0A7C0VZ85-F1
#
_cell.length_a   1.000
_cell.length_b   1.000
_cell.length_c   1.000
_cell.angle_alpha   90.00
_cell.angle_beta   90.00
_cell.angle_gamma   90.00
#
_symmetry.space_group_name_H-M   'P 1'
#
loop_
_entity.id
_entity.type
_entity.pdbx_description
1 polymer ?
#
loop_
_entity_poly.entity_id
_entity_poly.type
_entity_poly.pdbx_seq_one_letter_code
_entity_poly.pdbx_strand_id
1 'polypeptide(L)'
;MKRIKFFTIILILIMFTLINGCSPAPLAPVITSFLADPQVIDAGGTSTLTWEVSDATTVTISPGVGSVALIGTFVVSPIETTTYTLTASNVAGNVTAQVNVTVSSALQKAIDVVVDEILPDIPEVKLGKPYWCLKLDDPLPPGTLIVEDSGTAAKANLGISLEREMFFFYLDLAPGSFYAHPVKYILVDEEGNHEEYDAEWWPKIGGEVPELLIKEVPEQGDIIAANVEPAVSIGTIMDYILPELISQWTEGFIVVQGLMPTENLYSCAVTTYLNGVNFFNAYKNAFSDLEGLVQSDATQVLDTIEQMAEEGKSVITIYIIAHGNVDYVRLGGQSFTANQFKNKMAEFPDVIFNFILGSCHSGSFIDNLSTLSNVCAVETACASDEGAYPDYDTWGSTNDVNPSDTGSEFTSSIIAAMVEIASDSSKMSSIQTWASTNGVPVTSMLICQGGYGAVGAQATLGLTDNLDICSVLGWSTPSHYCSYEFPIFEIIME
;
A
#
# COMPACT_ATOMS: atom_id res chain seq x y z
N MET A 1 -64.19 -79.89 29.91
CA MET A 1 -64.06 -80.76 28.72
C MET A 1 -64.39 -79.95 27.46
N LYS A 2 -63.47 -79.88 26.47
CA LYS A 2 -63.67 -79.71 24.99
C LYS A 2 -64.67 -78.62 24.49
N ARG A 3 -64.21 -77.52 23.86
CA ARG A 3 -63.89 -77.30 22.42
C ARG A 3 -65.07 -76.86 21.51
N ILE A 4 -64.88 -75.69 20.86
CA ILE A 4 -65.18 -75.34 19.44
C ILE A 4 -66.60 -74.89 19.05
N LYS A 5 -66.72 -73.57 18.75
CA LYS A 5 -67.39 -72.85 17.63
C LYS A 5 -67.54 -71.36 18.09
N PHE A 6 -66.63 -70.38 17.96
CA PHE A 6 -65.51 -70.06 17.07
C PHE A 6 -65.83 -70.30 15.59
N PHE A 7 -66.59 -69.39 14.94
CA PHE A 7 -66.21 -68.82 13.63
C PHE A 7 -67.18 -67.80 12.98
N THR A 8 -68.31 -67.39 13.59
CA THR A 8 -69.24 -66.47 12.87
C THR A 8 -69.63 -65.22 13.65
N ILE A 9 -69.03 -65.01 14.83
CA ILE A 9 -69.16 -63.77 15.64
C ILE A 9 -67.96 -62.82 15.42
N ILE A 10 -66.94 -63.26 14.64
CA ILE A 10 -65.68 -62.52 14.45
C ILE A 10 -65.62 -61.77 13.09
N LEU A 11 -66.65 -61.83 12.24
CA LEU A 11 -66.68 -61.08 10.97
C LEU A 11 -67.64 -59.87 10.95
N ILE A 12 -68.52 -59.72 11.94
CA ILE A 12 -69.48 -58.60 12.00
C ILE A 12 -69.14 -57.58 13.11
N LEU A 13 -68.13 -57.85 13.94
CA LEU A 13 -67.64 -56.90 14.95
C LEU A 13 -66.22 -56.33 14.66
N ILE A 14 -65.60 -56.66 13.51
CA ILE A 14 -64.26 -56.18 13.11
C ILE A 14 -64.24 -55.63 11.66
N MET A 15 -65.41 -55.28 11.10
CA MET A 15 -65.44 -54.48 9.87
C MET A 15 -66.58 -53.45 9.85
N PHE A 16 -66.93 -52.93 11.03
CA PHE A 16 -67.73 -51.71 11.21
C PHE A 16 -66.93 -50.67 12.02
N THR A 17 -65.60 -50.66 11.84
CA THR A 17 -64.66 -49.68 12.43
C THR A 17 -63.81 -48.99 11.35
N LEU A 18 -64.40 -48.70 10.18
CA LEU A 18 -63.71 -48.03 9.07
C LEU A 18 -64.53 -46.87 8.47
N ILE A 19 -65.32 -46.17 9.29
CA ILE A 19 -65.91 -44.89 8.88
C ILE A 19 -65.99 -43.97 10.09
N ASN A 20 -64.87 -43.37 10.48
CA ASN A 20 -64.80 -42.07 11.15
C ASN A 20 -63.33 -41.64 11.28
N GLY A 21 -62.96 -40.55 10.62
CA GLY A 21 -61.74 -39.80 10.93
C GLY A 21 -60.60 -39.89 9.92
N CYS A 22 -60.85 -39.71 8.62
CA CYS A 22 -59.83 -39.01 7.83
C CYS A 22 -59.93 -37.54 8.21
N SER A 23 -59.31 -37.15 9.33
CA SER A 23 -59.13 -35.74 9.66
C SER A 23 -58.20 -35.15 8.58
N PRO A 24 -58.50 -34.00 7.97
CA PRO A 24 -57.58 -33.39 7.01
C PRO A 24 -56.22 -33.24 7.68
N ALA A 25 -55.14 -33.56 6.94
CA ALA A 25 -53.79 -33.40 7.45
C ALA A 25 -53.63 -31.96 7.97
N PRO A 26 -53.06 -31.77 9.18
CA PRO A 26 -52.91 -30.43 9.75
C PRO A 26 -52.11 -29.55 8.79
N LEU A 27 -52.59 -28.33 8.53
CA LEU A 27 -51.89 -27.36 7.69
C LEU A 27 -50.57 -26.98 8.35
N ALA A 28 -49.49 -26.84 7.58
CA ALA A 28 -48.23 -26.31 8.12
C ALA A 28 -48.43 -24.83 8.53
N PRO A 29 -47.74 -24.34 9.57
CA PRO A 29 -47.82 -22.93 9.93
C PRO A 29 -47.31 -22.06 8.78
N VAL A 30 -47.88 -20.85 8.64
CA VAL A 30 -47.50 -19.89 7.61
C VAL A 30 -47.14 -18.57 8.28
N ILE A 31 -45.94 -18.05 8.01
CA ILE A 31 -45.54 -16.71 8.42
C ILE A 31 -45.92 -15.76 7.27
N THR A 32 -46.96 -14.96 7.48
CA THR A 32 -47.47 -14.00 6.49
C THR A 32 -46.61 -12.74 6.44
N SER A 33 -46.13 -12.29 7.61
CA SER A 33 -45.18 -11.17 7.71
C SER A 33 -44.29 -11.29 8.94
N PHE A 34 -43.06 -10.80 8.82
CA PHE A 34 -42.17 -10.51 9.94
C PHE A 34 -41.25 -9.35 9.55
N LEU A 35 -41.45 -8.19 10.18
CA LEU A 35 -40.83 -6.92 9.83
C LEU A 35 -40.27 -6.24 11.07
N ALA A 36 -39.33 -5.33 10.87
CA ALA A 36 -38.76 -4.44 11.89
C ALA A 36 -38.82 -3.01 11.37
N ASP A 37 -39.26 -2.06 12.19
CA ASP A 37 -39.37 -0.66 11.81
C ASP A 37 -39.05 0.28 13.00
N PRO A 38 -38.01 1.13 12.90
CA PRO A 38 -37.01 1.20 11.83
C PRO A 38 -36.08 -0.04 11.80
N GLN A 39 -35.50 -0.36 10.64
CA GLN A 39 -34.50 -1.43 10.51
C GLN A 39 -33.09 -1.02 10.97
N VAL A 40 -32.81 0.28 11.02
CA VAL A 40 -31.54 0.84 11.49
C VAL A 40 -31.83 1.72 12.70
N ILE A 41 -31.09 1.52 13.78
CA ILE A 41 -31.20 2.30 15.02
C ILE A 41 -29.81 2.65 15.56
N ASP A 42 -29.76 3.67 16.41
CA ASP A 42 -28.60 3.88 17.29
C ASP A 42 -28.54 2.79 18.37
N ALA A 43 -27.35 2.58 18.95
CA ALA A 43 -27.18 1.61 20.04
C ALA A 43 -28.14 1.92 21.20
N GLY A 44 -28.98 0.94 21.56
CA GLY A 44 -30.01 1.12 22.60
C GLY A 44 -31.24 1.91 22.15
N GLY A 45 -31.31 2.35 20.88
CA GLY A 45 -32.51 2.88 20.25
C GLY A 45 -33.63 1.83 20.19
N THR A 46 -34.78 2.17 19.63
CA THR A 46 -35.95 1.27 19.59
C THR A 46 -36.34 0.89 18.17
N SER A 47 -36.52 -0.40 17.91
CA SER A 47 -37.16 -0.92 16.70
C SER A 47 -38.43 -1.71 17.06
N THR A 48 -39.48 -1.58 16.27
CA THR A 48 -40.73 -2.33 16.47
C THR A 48 -40.75 -3.54 15.54
N LEU A 49 -40.65 -4.74 16.13
CA LEU A 49 -40.92 -5.99 15.42
C LEU A 49 -42.43 -6.14 15.22
N THR A 50 -42.88 -6.45 14.01
CA THR A 50 -44.30 -6.73 13.69
C THR A 50 -44.39 -8.07 12.96
N TRP A 51 -45.33 -8.92 13.36
CA TRP A 51 -45.52 -10.22 12.73
C TRP A 51 -46.98 -10.64 12.61
N GLU A 52 -47.22 -11.50 11.62
CA GLU A 52 -48.50 -12.17 11.39
C GLU A 52 -48.24 -13.62 10.96
N VAL A 53 -48.85 -14.56 11.69
CA VAL A 53 -48.69 -16.01 11.49
C VAL A 53 -50.06 -16.68 11.48
N SER A 54 -50.30 -17.58 10.52
CA SER A 54 -51.48 -18.46 10.49
C SER A 54 -51.10 -19.92 10.77
N ASP A 55 -52.08 -20.71 11.18
CA ASP A 55 -51.98 -22.17 11.34
C ASP A 55 -50.89 -22.66 12.32
N ALA A 56 -50.34 -21.79 13.18
CA ALA A 56 -49.41 -22.18 14.24
C ALA A 56 -50.12 -22.46 15.58
N THR A 57 -49.57 -23.36 16.39
CA THR A 57 -49.96 -23.54 17.80
C THR A 57 -49.11 -22.68 18.72
N THR A 58 -47.83 -22.47 18.37
CA THR A 58 -46.86 -21.68 19.15
C THR A 58 -46.04 -20.82 18.22
N VAL A 59 -45.77 -19.58 18.64
CA VAL A 59 -44.84 -18.67 17.96
C VAL A 59 -43.83 -18.15 18.98
N THR A 60 -42.56 -18.20 18.65
CA THR A 60 -41.47 -17.68 19.49
C THR A 60 -40.54 -16.80 18.66
N ILE A 61 -40.06 -15.71 19.25
CA ILE A 61 -39.03 -14.84 18.65
C ILE A 61 -37.77 -14.89 19.50
N SER A 62 -36.62 -15.15 18.89
CA SER A 62 -35.32 -15.12 19.54
C SER A 62 -34.33 -14.23 18.77
N PRO A 63 -33.36 -13.57 19.42
CA PRO A 63 -33.10 -13.57 20.86
C PRO A 63 -34.03 -12.64 21.66
N GLY A 64 -34.07 -12.81 22.98
CA GLY A 64 -34.60 -11.81 23.93
C GLY A 64 -36.12 -11.65 24.08
N VAL A 65 -36.94 -12.06 23.11
CA VAL A 65 -38.41 -11.83 23.13
C VAL A 65 -39.17 -13.01 23.75
N GLY A 66 -38.94 -14.24 23.28
CA GLY A 66 -39.61 -15.44 23.79
C GLY A 66 -40.94 -15.76 23.10
N SER A 67 -41.88 -16.38 23.83
CA SER A 67 -43.18 -16.83 23.30
C SER A 67 -44.14 -15.66 23.10
N VAL A 68 -44.77 -15.59 21.93
CA VAL A 68 -45.65 -14.50 21.52
C VAL A 68 -46.97 -15.01 20.91
N ALA A 69 -47.94 -14.12 20.72
CA ALA A 69 -49.20 -14.43 20.03
C ALA A 69 -48.99 -14.60 18.51
N LEU A 70 -49.99 -15.16 17.80
CA LEU A 70 -49.94 -15.37 16.35
C LEU A 70 -49.80 -14.07 15.53
N ILE A 71 -50.36 -12.98 16.03
CA ILE A 71 -50.27 -11.64 15.45
C ILE A 71 -49.87 -10.69 16.56
N GLY A 72 -48.90 -9.82 16.32
CA GLY A 72 -48.49 -8.86 17.32
C GLY A 72 -47.35 -7.95 16.91
N THR A 73 -46.99 -7.10 17.87
CA THR A 73 -45.87 -6.17 17.79
C THR A 73 -45.05 -6.26 19.07
N PHE A 74 -43.73 -6.07 18.99
CA PHE A 74 -42.83 -6.03 20.14
C PHE A 74 -41.72 -5.03 19.92
N VAL A 75 -41.49 -4.13 20.89
CA VAL A 75 -40.40 -3.15 20.82
C VAL A 75 -39.12 -3.79 21.36
N VAL A 76 -38.04 -3.70 20.60
CA VAL A 76 -36.71 -4.16 20.98
C VAL A 76 -35.73 -2.98 21.03
N SER A 77 -34.71 -3.10 21.88
CA SER A 77 -33.62 -2.13 22.00
C SER A 77 -32.25 -2.80 22.04
N PRO A 78 -31.80 -3.39 20.91
CA PRO A 78 -30.48 -4.00 20.86
C PRO A 78 -29.37 -2.93 20.93
N ILE A 79 -28.24 -3.30 21.52
CA ILE A 79 -27.01 -2.48 21.58
C ILE A 79 -26.00 -2.88 20.50
N GLU A 80 -26.20 -4.03 19.85
CA GLU A 80 -25.41 -4.54 18.73
C GLU A 80 -26.38 -5.03 17.64
N THR A 81 -25.93 -5.05 16.38
CA THR A 81 -26.73 -5.57 15.27
C THR A 81 -27.26 -6.96 15.58
N THR A 82 -28.59 -7.11 15.57
CA THR A 82 -29.26 -8.31 16.07
C THR A 82 -30.22 -8.85 15.02
N THR A 83 -29.98 -10.09 14.60
CA THR A 83 -30.92 -10.87 13.78
C THR A 83 -31.97 -11.53 14.67
N TYR A 84 -33.22 -11.10 14.55
CA TYR A 84 -34.36 -11.75 15.18
C TYR A 84 -34.89 -12.87 14.30
N THR A 85 -35.14 -14.03 14.89
CA THR A 85 -35.71 -15.21 14.25
C THR A 85 -37.07 -15.52 14.85
N LEU A 86 -38.12 -15.45 14.04
CA LEU A 86 -39.46 -15.91 14.38
C LEU A 86 -39.58 -17.38 14.01
N THR A 87 -40.02 -18.22 14.94
CA THR A 87 -40.30 -19.64 14.75
C THR A 87 -41.77 -19.91 15.04
N ALA A 88 -42.50 -20.42 14.06
CA ALA A 88 -43.89 -20.82 14.18
C ALA A 88 -43.99 -22.35 14.09
N SER A 89 -44.67 -22.99 15.04
CA SER A 89 -44.74 -24.45 15.13
C SER A 89 -46.16 -24.93 15.41
N ASN A 90 -46.50 -26.08 14.83
CA ASN A 90 -47.68 -26.87 15.18
C ASN A 90 -47.38 -28.37 15.01
N VAL A 91 -48.41 -29.22 15.04
CA VAL A 91 -48.26 -30.67 14.88
C VAL A 91 -47.83 -31.13 13.47
N ALA A 92 -47.98 -30.28 12.45
CA ALA A 92 -47.56 -30.54 11.08
C ALA A 92 -46.08 -30.20 10.83
N GLY A 93 -45.48 -29.34 11.67
CA GLY A 93 -44.08 -28.97 11.60
C GLY A 93 -43.81 -27.54 12.03
N ASN A 94 -42.64 -27.02 11.65
CA ASN A 94 -42.15 -25.71 12.03
C ASN A 94 -41.73 -24.92 10.78
N VAL A 95 -41.94 -23.60 10.81
CA VAL A 95 -41.40 -22.66 9.81
C VAL A 95 -40.73 -21.49 10.53
N THR A 96 -39.74 -20.87 9.87
CA THR A 96 -39.00 -19.73 10.43
C THR A 96 -38.93 -18.56 9.46
N ALA A 97 -38.81 -17.35 10.01
CA ALA A 97 -38.51 -16.12 9.28
C ALA A 97 -37.51 -15.28 10.09
N GLN A 98 -36.71 -14.47 9.41
CA GLN A 98 -35.73 -13.61 10.06
C GLN A 98 -35.92 -12.15 9.66
N VAL A 99 -35.63 -11.25 10.59
CA VAL A 99 -35.46 -9.83 10.33
C VAL A 99 -34.22 -9.33 11.05
N ASN A 100 -33.43 -8.49 10.38
CA ASN A 100 -32.24 -7.91 10.94
C ASN A 100 -32.54 -6.49 11.44
N VAL A 101 -32.12 -6.17 12.67
CA VAL A 101 -32.09 -4.80 13.19
C VAL A 101 -30.62 -4.41 13.29
N THR A 102 -30.20 -3.51 12.41
CA THR A 102 -28.82 -3.01 12.35
C THR A 102 -28.64 -1.91 13.38
N VAL A 103 -27.61 -2.01 14.21
CA VAL A 103 -27.19 -0.94 15.11
C VAL A 103 -26.09 -0.14 14.42
N SER A 104 -26.36 1.15 14.17
CA SER A 104 -25.35 2.09 13.67
C SER A 104 -24.48 2.56 14.83
N SER A 105 -23.18 2.27 14.76
CA SER A 105 -22.20 2.72 15.75
C SER A 105 -21.78 4.17 15.45
N ALA A 106 -21.25 4.86 16.46
CA ALA A 106 -20.68 6.21 16.25
C ALA A 106 -19.58 6.21 15.18
N LEU A 107 -18.75 5.16 15.15
CA LEU A 107 -17.75 4.96 14.09
C LEU A 107 -18.42 4.82 12.71
N GLN A 108 -19.51 4.07 12.58
CA GLN A 108 -20.20 3.93 11.29
C GLN A 108 -20.75 5.27 10.81
N LYS A 109 -21.32 6.09 11.70
CA LYS A 109 -21.76 7.44 11.34
C LYS A 109 -20.60 8.32 10.88
N ALA A 110 -19.46 8.24 11.56
CA ALA A 110 -18.26 8.96 11.15
C ALA A 110 -17.75 8.49 9.78
N ILE A 111 -17.77 7.18 9.50
CA ILE A 111 -17.46 6.62 8.17
C ILE A 111 -18.41 7.19 7.12
N ASP A 112 -19.72 7.18 7.38
CA ASP A 112 -20.72 7.69 6.44
C ASP A 112 -20.47 9.18 6.12
N VAL A 113 -20.13 10.00 7.12
CA VAL A 113 -19.73 11.41 6.90
C VAL A 113 -18.51 11.51 5.99
N VAL A 114 -17.46 10.72 6.24
CA VAL A 114 -16.25 10.75 5.40
C VAL A 114 -16.59 10.34 3.97
N VAL A 115 -17.30 9.23 3.78
CA VAL A 115 -17.56 8.64 2.46
C VAL A 115 -18.58 9.42 1.64
N ASP A 116 -19.65 9.90 2.27
CA ASP A 116 -20.77 10.52 1.56
C ASP A 116 -20.64 12.05 1.47
N GLU A 117 -19.96 12.69 2.42
CA GLU A 117 -19.84 14.15 2.49
C GLU A 117 -18.43 14.65 2.12
N ILE A 118 -17.37 14.09 2.71
CA ILE A 118 -16.01 14.64 2.59
C ILE A 118 -15.30 14.18 1.31
N LEU A 119 -15.18 12.85 1.10
CA LEU A 119 -14.45 12.29 -0.04
C LEU A 119 -14.96 12.77 -1.40
N PRO A 120 -16.27 12.87 -1.65
CA PRO A 120 -16.78 13.36 -2.92
C PRO A 120 -16.40 14.80 -3.19
N ASP A 121 -15.94 15.56 -2.17
CA ASP A 121 -15.53 16.95 -2.27
C ASP A 121 -14.02 17.17 -2.53
N ILE A 122 -13.19 16.16 -2.26
CA ILE A 122 -11.74 16.20 -2.47
C ILE A 122 -11.39 16.23 -3.97
N PRO A 123 -10.59 17.22 -4.46
CA PRO A 123 -10.28 17.38 -5.88
C PRO A 123 -9.68 16.13 -6.55
N GLU A 124 -8.73 15.48 -5.89
CA GLU A 124 -8.04 14.27 -6.37
C GLU A 124 -9.03 13.11 -6.54
N VAL A 125 -9.90 12.91 -5.54
CA VAL A 125 -10.96 11.90 -5.56
C VAL A 125 -11.97 12.19 -6.67
N LYS A 126 -12.41 13.44 -6.82
CA LYS A 126 -13.30 13.89 -7.93
C LYS A 126 -12.73 13.59 -9.31
N LEU A 127 -11.41 13.75 -9.47
CA LEU A 127 -10.70 13.49 -10.71
C LEU A 127 -10.43 12.00 -10.94
N GLY A 128 -10.81 11.14 -9.99
CA GLY A 128 -10.55 9.70 -10.06
C GLY A 128 -9.08 9.34 -9.91
N LYS A 129 -8.26 10.21 -9.30
CA LYS A 129 -6.87 9.88 -8.97
C LYS A 129 -6.83 8.76 -7.91
N PRO A 130 -5.80 7.90 -7.90
CA PRO A 130 -5.63 6.86 -6.88
C PRO A 130 -5.74 7.40 -5.45
N TYR A 131 -6.49 6.72 -4.59
CA TYR A 131 -6.53 7.03 -3.15
C TYR A 131 -6.89 5.82 -2.28
N TRP A 132 -6.45 5.87 -1.03
CA TRP A 132 -6.92 5.02 0.07
C TRP A 132 -7.40 5.88 1.24
N CYS A 133 -8.60 5.61 1.74
CA CYS A 133 -9.08 6.21 2.98
C CYS A 133 -9.17 5.13 4.06
N LEU A 134 -8.36 5.29 5.10
CA LEU A 134 -8.18 4.34 6.20
C LEU A 134 -8.79 4.90 7.48
N LYS A 135 -9.28 4.03 8.36
CA LYS A 135 -9.80 4.40 9.69
C LYS A 135 -8.95 3.82 10.83
N LEU A 136 -8.98 4.49 11.97
CA LEU A 136 -8.74 3.84 13.26
C LEU A 136 -10.07 3.35 13.83
N ASP A 137 -10.07 2.18 14.47
CA ASP A 137 -11.28 1.60 15.08
C ASP A 137 -11.75 2.37 16.32
N ASP A 138 -10.80 2.71 17.19
CA ASP A 138 -11.09 3.41 18.44
C ASP A 138 -11.00 4.93 18.24
N PRO A 139 -11.94 5.70 18.83
CA PRO A 139 -11.84 7.14 18.80
C PRO A 139 -10.65 7.62 19.65
N LEU A 140 -10.07 8.74 19.24
CA LEU A 140 -8.94 9.37 19.92
C LEU A 140 -9.45 10.23 21.08
N PRO A 141 -8.93 10.07 22.31
CA PRO A 141 -9.41 10.81 23.46
C PRO A 141 -8.97 12.29 23.44
N PRO A 142 -9.67 13.16 24.21
CA PRO A 142 -9.24 14.54 24.42
C PRO A 142 -7.80 14.61 24.94
N GLY A 143 -7.04 15.60 24.47
CA GLY A 143 -5.63 15.81 24.79
C GLY A 143 -4.65 15.00 23.93
N THR A 144 -5.14 14.13 23.04
CA THR A 144 -4.29 13.46 22.04
C THR A 144 -3.62 14.49 21.14
N LEU A 145 -2.32 14.31 20.92
CA LEU A 145 -1.52 15.12 20.01
C LEU A 145 -1.29 14.33 18.72
N ILE A 146 -1.59 14.97 17.58
CA ILE A 146 -1.32 14.47 16.24
C ILE A 146 -0.32 15.41 15.58
N VAL A 147 0.83 14.87 15.14
CA VAL A 147 1.87 15.63 14.44
C VAL A 147 2.38 14.84 13.24
N GLU A 148 2.93 15.53 12.25
CA GLU A 148 3.54 14.90 11.09
C GLU A 148 4.85 14.16 11.43
N ASP A 149 5.05 12.94 10.93
CA ASP A 149 6.33 12.22 11.00
C ASP A 149 7.36 12.69 9.95
N SER A 150 7.62 13.99 9.90
CA SER A 150 8.55 14.59 8.93
C SER A 150 10.04 14.36 9.22
N GLY A 151 10.37 13.58 10.26
CA GLY A 151 11.74 13.30 10.73
C GLY A 151 12.48 14.50 11.34
N THR A 152 12.04 15.75 11.10
CA THR A 152 12.62 16.96 11.67
C THR A 152 11.54 17.95 12.10
N ALA A 153 11.62 18.45 13.34
CA ALA A 153 10.62 19.36 13.90
C ALA A 153 10.46 20.69 13.13
N ALA A 154 11.43 21.05 12.27
CA ALA A 154 11.38 22.23 11.41
C ALA A 154 10.51 22.04 10.15
N LYS A 155 10.12 20.80 9.83
CA LYS A 155 9.32 20.45 8.64
C LYS A 155 7.92 19.93 8.95
N ALA A 156 7.63 19.59 10.21
CA ALA A 156 6.26 19.34 10.66
C ALA A 156 5.55 20.69 10.80
N ASN A 157 4.65 21.00 9.87
CA ASN A 157 3.88 22.25 9.90
C ASN A 157 2.52 22.06 10.60
N LEU A 158 2.12 20.82 10.82
CA LEU A 158 0.85 20.47 11.44
C LEU A 158 1.03 19.85 12.84
N GLY A 159 0.33 20.42 13.82
CA GLY A 159 0.22 19.91 15.18
C GLY A 159 -1.18 20.13 15.73
N ILE A 160 -1.95 19.06 15.84
CA ILE A 160 -3.36 19.08 16.24
C ILE A 160 -3.45 18.53 17.67
N SER A 161 -4.09 19.28 18.57
CA SER A 161 -4.42 18.81 19.91
C SER A 161 -5.93 18.68 20.05
N LEU A 162 -6.41 17.49 20.35
CA LEU A 162 -7.84 17.23 20.41
C LEU A 162 -8.46 17.83 21.68
N GLU A 163 -9.52 18.60 21.54
CA GLU A 163 -10.27 19.15 22.68
C GLU A 163 -11.37 18.19 23.17
N ARG A 164 -11.76 17.23 22.35
CA ARG A 164 -12.81 16.25 22.58
C ARG A 164 -12.46 14.91 21.92
N GLU A 165 -13.30 13.92 22.13
CA GLU A 165 -13.17 12.62 21.47
C GLU A 165 -13.48 12.75 19.98
N MET A 166 -12.63 12.20 19.12
CA MET A 166 -12.76 12.27 17.66
C MET A 166 -12.38 10.93 17.01
N PHE A 167 -13.11 10.50 16.00
CA PHE A 167 -12.68 9.46 15.07
C PHE A 167 -11.64 10.02 14.10
N PHE A 168 -10.60 9.24 13.81
CA PHE A 168 -9.53 9.63 12.91
C PHE A 168 -9.54 8.80 11.64
N PHE A 169 -9.45 9.48 10.51
CA PHE A 169 -9.29 8.88 9.20
C PHE A 169 -8.08 9.48 8.51
N TYR A 170 -7.37 8.62 7.78
CA TYR A 170 -6.20 8.97 7.00
C TYR A 170 -6.53 8.77 5.53
N LEU A 171 -6.51 9.86 4.77
CA LEU A 171 -6.69 9.82 3.32
C LEU A 171 -5.32 9.95 2.65
N ASP A 172 -4.87 8.86 2.07
CA ASP A 172 -3.70 8.78 1.22
C ASP A 172 -4.08 9.12 -0.23
N LEU A 173 -3.53 10.22 -0.78
CA LEU A 173 -3.77 10.65 -2.16
C LEU A 173 -2.67 10.22 -3.14
N ALA A 174 -1.67 9.49 -2.65
CA ALA A 174 -0.69 8.79 -3.49
C ALA A 174 -0.35 7.42 -2.88
N PRO A 175 -1.32 6.48 -2.81
CA PRO A 175 -1.13 5.15 -2.24
C PRO A 175 0.16 4.47 -2.73
N GLY A 176 0.93 3.94 -1.78
CA GLY A 176 2.19 3.25 -2.05
C GLY A 176 3.41 4.17 -2.13
N SER A 177 3.29 5.50 -2.13
CA SER A 177 4.47 6.36 -2.17
C SER A 177 5.33 6.24 -0.89
N PHE A 178 6.64 6.43 -1.03
CA PHE A 178 7.61 6.11 0.01
C PHE A 178 7.52 6.97 1.27
N TYR A 179 7.32 8.29 1.22
CA TYR A 179 7.51 9.09 2.44
C TYR A 179 6.71 10.38 2.53
N ALA A 180 7.03 11.36 1.66
CA ALA A 180 6.34 12.64 1.62
C ALA A 180 5.45 12.66 0.39
N HIS A 181 4.15 12.74 0.60
CA HIS A 181 3.18 12.86 -0.47
C HIS A 181 1.89 13.48 0.06
N PRO A 182 1.04 14.02 -0.81
CA PRO A 182 -0.21 14.62 -0.37
C PRO A 182 -1.07 13.62 0.40
N VAL A 183 -1.38 13.96 1.65
CA VAL A 183 -2.28 13.19 2.52
C VAL A 183 -3.23 14.15 3.22
N LYS A 184 -4.34 13.64 3.73
CA LYS A 184 -5.25 14.40 4.58
C LYS A 184 -5.53 13.67 5.88
N TYR A 185 -5.52 14.42 6.97
CA TYR A 185 -6.03 13.96 8.26
C TYR A 185 -7.45 14.46 8.41
N ILE A 186 -8.38 13.52 8.60
CA ILE A 186 -9.80 13.81 8.72
C ILE A 186 -10.23 13.39 10.13
N LEU A 187 -10.79 14.34 10.88
CA LEU A 187 -11.30 14.13 12.23
C LEU A 187 -12.81 14.31 12.22
N VAL A 188 -13.55 13.36 12.82
CA VAL A 188 -15.03 13.42 12.90
C VAL A 188 -15.49 13.15 14.33
N ASP A 189 -16.35 13.99 14.90
CA ASP A 189 -16.94 13.76 16.23
C ASP A 189 -18.16 12.81 16.18
N GLU A 190 -18.70 12.45 17.35
CA GLU A 190 -19.84 11.54 17.45
C GLU A 190 -21.14 12.10 16.83
N GLU A 191 -21.22 13.43 16.69
CA GLU A 191 -22.34 14.13 16.05
C GLU A 191 -22.16 14.31 14.54
N GLY A 192 -21.01 13.94 13.98
CA GLY A 192 -20.68 14.05 12.56
C GLY A 192 -20.08 15.40 12.15
N ASN A 193 -19.77 16.31 13.09
CA ASN A 193 -18.98 17.49 12.76
C ASN A 193 -17.53 17.06 12.46
N HIS A 194 -16.91 17.68 11.46
CA HIS A 194 -15.60 17.25 11.00
C HIS A 194 -14.62 18.40 10.78
N GLU A 195 -13.35 18.03 10.76
CA GLU A 195 -12.21 18.89 10.47
C GLU A 195 -11.26 18.16 9.50
N GLU A 196 -10.76 18.86 8.50
CA GLU A 196 -9.84 18.35 7.49
C GLU A 196 -8.54 19.13 7.52
N TYR A 197 -7.41 18.41 7.45
CA TYR A 197 -6.09 19.01 7.47
C TYR A 197 -5.25 18.45 6.32
N ASP A 198 -4.69 19.34 5.51
CA ASP A 198 -3.65 19.00 4.54
C ASP A 198 -2.35 18.67 5.27
N ALA A 199 -1.72 17.57 4.88
CA ALA A 199 -0.43 17.13 5.39
C ALA A 199 0.40 16.48 4.28
N GLU A 200 1.69 16.30 4.54
CA GLU A 200 2.61 15.63 3.62
C GLU A 200 3.16 14.31 4.18
N TRP A 201 2.84 13.99 5.43
CA TRP A 201 3.51 12.93 6.19
C TRP A 201 2.53 12.03 6.92
N TRP A 202 2.99 10.88 7.40
CA TRP A 202 2.18 10.04 8.29
C TRP A 202 1.86 10.72 9.63
N PRO A 203 0.68 10.45 10.21
CA PRO A 203 0.28 11.00 11.48
C PRO A 203 0.96 10.24 12.64
N LYS A 204 1.80 10.93 13.42
CA LYS A 204 2.18 10.48 14.77
C LYS A 204 1.08 10.83 15.74
N ILE A 205 0.38 9.81 16.21
CA ILE A 205 -0.73 9.93 17.15
C ILE A 205 -0.23 9.46 18.51
N GLY A 206 -0.18 10.37 19.48
CA GLY A 206 0.38 10.05 20.80
C GLY A 206 1.89 9.74 20.79
N GLY A 207 2.59 10.15 19.72
CA GLY A 207 4.04 10.02 19.57
C GLY A 207 4.50 8.93 18.60
N GLU A 208 3.60 8.03 18.19
CA GLU A 208 3.91 6.90 17.31
C GLU A 208 3.02 6.95 16.05
N VAL A 209 3.51 6.43 14.93
CA VAL A 209 2.67 6.23 13.74
C VAL A 209 1.86 4.92 13.95
N PRO A 210 0.52 4.94 13.81
CA PRO A 210 -0.29 3.73 13.93
C PRO A 210 0.20 2.58 13.05
N GLU A 211 0.28 1.37 13.62
CA GLU A 211 0.83 0.19 12.93
C GLU A 211 0.09 -0.15 11.63
N LEU A 212 -1.21 0.12 11.55
CA LEU A 212 -1.98 -0.14 10.32
C LEU A 212 -1.60 0.78 9.15
N LEU A 213 -1.05 1.97 9.43
CA LEU A 213 -0.66 2.95 8.41
C LEU A 213 0.75 2.70 7.85
N ILE A 214 1.57 1.89 8.53
CA ILE A 214 2.94 1.54 8.08
C ILE A 214 2.98 0.23 7.28
N LYS A 215 1.82 -0.38 7.00
CA LYS A 215 1.73 -1.59 6.18
C LYS A 215 1.83 -1.22 4.71
N GLU A 216 2.61 -1.98 3.96
CA GLU A 216 2.76 -1.87 2.50
C GLU A 216 1.41 -2.00 1.79
N VAL A 217 0.55 -2.89 2.30
CA VAL A 217 -0.85 -3.02 1.90
C VAL A 217 -1.75 -2.93 3.14
N PRO A 218 -2.70 -1.98 3.18
CA PRO A 218 -3.67 -1.88 4.27
C PRO A 218 -4.57 -3.12 4.35
N GLU A 219 -5.03 -3.46 5.56
CA GLU A 219 -6.00 -4.55 5.71
C GLU A 219 -7.39 -4.11 5.24
N GLN A 220 -8.13 -5.02 4.59
CA GLN A 220 -9.47 -4.73 4.05
C GLN A 220 -10.45 -4.15 5.09
N GLY A 221 -10.29 -4.51 6.37
CA GLY A 221 -11.12 -4.01 7.46
C GLY A 221 -10.83 -2.55 7.87
N ASP A 222 -9.66 -2.03 7.50
CA ASP A 222 -9.21 -0.66 7.80
C ASP A 222 -9.58 0.32 6.68
N ILE A 223 -9.80 -0.18 5.46
CA ILE A 223 -10.18 0.61 4.29
C ILE A 223 -11.67 0.94 4.34
N ILE A 224 -12.00 2.23 4.40
CA ILE A 224 -13.39 2.71 4.34
C ILE A 224 -13.81 3.12 2.93
N ALA A 225 -12.84 3.53 2.10
CA ALA A 225 -13.03 3.81 0.68
C ALA A 225 -11.70 3.74 -0.05
N ALA A 226 -11.71 3.24 -1.29
CA ALA A 226 -10.58 3.18 -2.18
C ALA A 226 -11.09 3.11 -3.62
N ASN A 227 -10.31 3.61 -4.58
CA ASN A 227 -10.55 3.40 -6.01
C ASN A 227 -9.46 2.57 -6.69
N VAL A 228 -8.52 2.04 -5.90
CA VAL A 228 -7.39 1.25 -6.35
C VAL A 228 -7.22 0.04 -5.44
N GLU A 229 -7.08 -1.13 -6.06
CA GLU A 229 -6.95 -2.41 -5.35
C GLU A 229 -5.52 -2.57 -4.84
N PRO A 230 -5.31 -3.03 -3.60
CA PRO A 230 -3.97 -3.29 -3.09
C PRO A 230 -3.33 -4.48 -3.80
N ALA A 231 -2.16 -4.28 -4.40
CA ALA A 231 -1.35 -5.34 -4.99
C ALA A 231 0.07 -5.26 -4.41
N VAL A 232 0.64 -6.44 -4.08
CA VAL A 232 2.04 -6.58 -3.68
C VAL A 232 2.78 -7.21 -4.84
N SER A 233 3.96 -6.69 -5.18
CA SER A 233 4.88 -7.34 -6.13
C SER A 233 5.31 -8.72 -5.62
N ILE A 234 5.33 -9.71 -6.52
CA ILE A 234 5.82 -11.08 -6.24
C ILE A 234 7.18 -11.29 -6.92
N GLY A 235 8.00 -10.23 -6.99
CA GLY A 235 9.34 -10.34 -7.52
C GLY A 235 10.32 -11.11 -6.65
N THR A 236 11.45 -11.50 -7.24
CA THR A 236 12.49 -12.29 -6.56
C THR A 236 13.82 -11.55 -6.52
N ILE A 237 14.56 -11.74 -5.42
CA ILE A 237 15.96 -11.29 -5.35
C ILE A 237 16.78 -12.08 -6.37
N MET A 238 17.45 -11.37 -7.27
CA MET A 238 18.13 -11.98 -8.42
C MET A 238 19.61 -12.22 -8.15
N ASP A 239 20.12 -13.40 -8.52
CA ASP A 239 21.55 -13.69 -8.59
C ASP A 239 22.04 -13.49 -10.03
N TYR A 240 22.91 -12.50 -10.25
CA TYR A 240 23.40 -12.17 -11.58
C TYR A 240 24.72 -12.88 -11.91
N ILE A 241 24.84 -13.35 -13.15
CA ILE A 241 26.09 -13.91 -13.69
C ILE A 241 26.49 -13.04 -14.89
N LEU A 242 27.42 -12.11 -14.67
CA LEU A 242 27.91 -11.20 -15.69
C LEU A 242 29.28 -11.64 -16.23
N PRO A 243 29.60 -11.36 -17.52
CA PRO A 243 30.93 -11.56 -18.06
C PRO A 243 31.98 -10.74 -17.30
N GLU A 244 33.20 -11.26 -17.14
CA GLU A 244 34.29 -10.51 -16.49
C GLU A 244 34.60 -9.22 -17.24
N LEU A 245 34.64 -8.11 -16.50
CA LEU A 245 35.04 -6.82 -17.03
C LEU A 245 36.52 -6.56 -16.83
N ILE A 246 37.20 -6.25 -17.93
CA ILE A 246 38.57 -5.74 -17.91
C ILE A 246 38.47 -4.21 -17.84
N SER A 247 38.26 -3.67 -16.64
CA SER A 247 38.33 -2.23 -16.39
C SER A 247 39.76 -1.81 -16.03
N GLN A 248 40.15 -0.60 -16.43
CA GLN A 248 41.39 0.03 -15.97
C GLN A 248 41.17 0.88 -14.70
N TRP A 249 39.92 1.06 -14.29
CA TRP A 249 39.53 1.87 -13.15
C TRP A 249 39.50 1.05 -11.85
N THR A 250 39.88 1.70 -10.75
CA THR A 250 39.71 1.19 -9.39
C THR A 250 38.37 1.69 -8.86
N GLU A 251 37.37 0.81 -8.79
CA GLU A 251 35.98 1.22 -8.54
C GLU A 251 35.55 0.93 -7.10
N GLY A 252 34.77 1.82 -6.51
CA GLY A 252 34.10 1.67 -5.23
C GLY A 252 32.59 1.69 -5.42
N PHE A 253 31.87 0.75 -4.83
CA PHE A 253 30.41 0.68 -4.86
C PHE A 253 29.87 0.78 -3.44
N ILE A 254 29.05 1.79 -3.15
CA ILE A 254 28.40 1.99 -1.86
C ILE A 254 26.90 1.80 -2.08
N VAL A 255 26.33 0.71 -1.56
CA VAL A 255 24.89 0.43 -1.65
C VAL A 255 24.26 0.63 -0.28
N VAL A 256 23.21 1.44 -0.18
CA VAL A 256 22.66 1.91 1.10
C VAL A 256 21.17 1.61 1.19
N GLN A 257 20.78 0.86 2.22
CA GLN A 257 19.39 0.73 2.69
C GLN A 257 19.18 1.70 3.86
N GLY A 258 18.41 2.77 3.63
CA GLY A 258 18.28 3.87 4.59
C GLY A 258 17.23 3.67 5.69
N LEU A 259 16.22 2.82 5.44
CA LEU A 259 15.03 2.69 6.28
C LEU A 259 15.29 1.84 7.53
N MET A 260 14.72 2.24 8.65
CA MET A 260 14.62 1.46 9.87
C MET A 260 13.46 0.43 9.77
N PRO A 261 13.50 -0.69 10.50
CA PRO A 261 12.46 -1.73 10.46
C PRO A 261 11.04 -1.27 10.83
N THR A 262 10.92 -0.10 11.47
CA THR A 262 9.65 0.51 11.87
C THR A 262 9.10 1.50 10.85
N GLU A 263 9.82 1.73 9.75
CA GLU A 263 9.39 2.64 8.68
C GLU A 263 8.66 1.84 7.58
N ASN A 264 7.60 2.43 7.01
CA ASN A 264 6.88 1.82 5.88
C ASN A 264 7.82 1.58 4.70
N LEU A 265 7.52 0.56 3.89
CA LEU A 265 8.31 0.09 2.74
C LEU A 265 9.73 -0.40 3.09
N TYR A 266 9.99 -0.73 4.36
CA TYR A 266 11.24 -1.35 4.77
C TYR A 266 11.55 -2.64 3.99
N SER A 267 10.54 -3.50 3.77
CA SER A 267 10.63 -4.73 2.96
C SER A 267 11.15 -4.43 1.55
N CYS A 268 10.49 -3.50 0.86
CA CYS A 268 10.83 -3.01 -0.47
C CYS A 268 12.25 -2.41 -0.52
N ALA A 269 12.64 -1.62 0.48
CA ALA A 269 14.00 -1.08 0.56
C ALA A 269 15.05 -2.19 0.75
N VAL A 270 14.74 -3.24 1.50
CA VAL A 270 15.63 -4.40 1.65
C VAL A 270 15.80 -5.15 0.33
N THR A 271 14.73 -5.42 -0.43
CA THR A 271 14.85 -6.11 -1.72
C THR A 271 15.61 -5.28 -2.75
N THR A 272 15.34 -3.97 -2.82
CA THR A 272 16.09 -3.01 -3.63
C THR A 272 17.60 -3.05 -3.35
N TYR A 273 17.96 -2.98 -2.07
CA TYR A 273 19.35 -3.05 -1.61
C TYR A 273 20.02 -4.37 -2.02
N LEU A 274 19.35 -5.50 -1.82
CA LEU A 274 19.90 -6.81 -2.16
C LEU A 274 20.12 -6.96 -3.67
N ASN A 275 19.21 -6.48 -4.51
CA ASN A 275 19.39 -6.46 -5.96
C ASN A 275 20.57 -5.57 -6.38
N GLY A 276 20.74 -4.40 -5.76
CA GLY A 276 21.91 -3.54 -5.98
C GLY A 276 23.23 -4.20 -5.60
N VAL A 277 23.29 -4.79 -4.41
CA VAL A 277 24.47 -5.54 -3.92
C VAL A 277 24.80 -6.71 -4.84
N ASN A 278 23.79 -7.47 -5.27
CA ASN A 278 23.99 -8.60 -6.17
C ASN A 278 24.50 -8.16 -7.54
N PHE A 279 23.93 -7.09 -8.11
CA PHE A 279 24.39 -6.54 -9.38
C PHE A 279 25.84 -6.11 -9.31
N PHE A 280 26.20 -5.24 -8.36
CA PHE A 280 27.56 -4.74 -8.25
C PHE A 280 28.56 -5.83 -7.83
N ASN A 281 28.15 -6.84 -7.06
CA ASN A 281 29.01 -8.01 -6.81
C ASN A 281 29.28 -8.84 -8.06
N ALA A 282 28.32 -8.95 -8.98
CA ALA A 282 28.51 -9.62 -10.26
C ALA A 282 29.30 -8.76 -11.25
N TYR A 283 29.16 -7.43 -11.19
CA TYR A 283 29.79 -6.47 -12.10
C TYR A 283 31.25 -6.17 -11.75
N LYS A 284 31.57 -6.11 -10.45
CA LYS A 284 32.87 -5.65 -9.96
C LYS A 284 34.03 -6.51 -10.47
N ASN A 285 35.20 -5.89 -10.58
CA ASN A 285 36.44 -6.58 -10.94
C ASN A 285 37.36 -6.77 -9.71
N ALA A 286 38.52 -7.41 -9.90
CA ALA A 286 39.48 -7.72 -8.83
C ALA A 286 40.08 -6.49 -8.10
N PHE A 287 39.93 -5.28 -8.64
CA PHE A 287 40.42 -4.03 -8.06
C PHE A 287 39.28 -3.16 -7.50
N SER A 288 38.07 -3.68 -7.53
CA SER A 288 36.87 -2.99 -7.10
C SER A 288 36.46 -3.45 -5.70
N ASP A 289 35.95 -2.53 -4.89
CA ASP A 289 35.37 -2.84 -3.58
C ASP A 289 33.88 -2.50 -3.56
N LEU A 290 33.12 -3.24 -2.75
CA LEU A 290 31.71 -3.01 -2.53
C LEU A 290 31.45 -2.98 -1.04
N GLU A 291 30.81 -1.91 -0.57
CA GLU A 291 30.33 -1.76 0.79
C GLU A 291 28.82 -1.61 0.82
N GLY A 292 28.20 -2.36 1.72
CA GLY A 292 26.77 -2.35 1.96
C GLY A 292 26.47 -1.74 3.32
N LEU A 293 25.65 -0.68 3.35
CA LEU A 293 25.23 -0.01 4.58
C LEU A 293 23.73 -0.20 4.77
N VAL A 294 23.32 -0.64 5.96
CA VAL A 294 21.90 -0.90 6.28
C VAL A 294 21.53 -0.30 7.62
N GLN A 295 20.27 0.11 7.79
CA GLN A 295 19.75 0.59 9.08
C GLN A 295 20.67 1.67 9.70
N SER A 296 21.12 1.50 10.94
CA SER A 296 22.01 2.46 11.62
C SER A 296 23.34 2.69 10.90
N ASP A 297 23.85 1.69 10.19
CA ASP A 297 25.12 1.81 9.46
C ASP A 297 25.00 2.74 8.25
N ALA A 298 23.79 2.96 7.73
CA ALA A 298 23.53 3.92 6.66
C ALA A 298 23.96 5.36 7.03
N THR A 299 24.06 5.68 8.33
CA THR A 299 24.57 6.97 8.80
C THR A 299 26.05 7.20 8.49
N GLN A 300 26.80 6.14 8.16
CA GLN A 300 28.24 6.20 7.87
C GLN A 300 28.54 6.50 6.39
N VAL A 301 27.54 6.73 5.54
CA VAL A 301 27.71 6.85 4.08
C VAL A 301 28.77 7.88 3.66
N LEU A 302 28.83 9.03 4.32
CA LEU A 302 29.81 10.07 3.98
C LEU A 302 31.23 9.68 4.41
N ASP A 303 31.37 8.95 5.51
CA ASP A 303 32.65 8.43 6.00
C ASP A 303 33.14 7.30 5.08
N THR A 304 32.23 6.46 4.56
CA THR A 304 32.55 5.41 3.58
C THR A 304 33.02 6.01 2.25
N ILE A 305 32.44 7.13 1.80
CA ILE A 305 32.93 7.85 0.61
C ILE A 305 34.38 8.30 0.81
N GLU A 306 34.68 8.92 1.95
CA GLU A 306 36.03 9.36 2.31
C GLU A 306 37.00 8.18 2.38
N GLN A 307 36.62 7.08 3.05
CA GLN A 307 37.43 5.87 3.13
C GLN A 307 37.78 5.32 1.74
N MET A 308 36.79 5.13 0.86
CA MET A 308 37.05 4.59 -0.49
C MET A 308 37.94 5.51 -1.32
N ALA A 309 37.77 6.83 -1.20
CA ALA A 309 38.63 7.79 -1.88
C ALA A 309 40.08 7.71 -1.35
N GLU A 310 40.28 7.62 -0.04
CA GLU A 310 41.59 7.46 0.60
C GLU A 310 42.27 6.12 0.26
N GLU A 311 41.49 5.06 0.05
CA GLU A 311 41.95 3.75 -0.42
C GLU A 311 42.30 3.73 -1.93
N GLY A 312 42.10 4.85 -2.63
CA GLY A 312 42.52 5.03 -4.01
C GLY A 312 41.51 4.54 -5.04
N LYS A 313 40.21 4.51 -4.70
CA LYS A 313 39.16 4.37 -5.72
C LYS A 313 39.10 5.62 -6.59
N SER A 314 39.18 5.40 -7.90
CA SER A 314 39.14 6.45 -8.92
C SER A 314 37.72 6.72 -9.43
N VAL A 315 36.82 5.77 -9.23
CA VAL A 315 35.38 5.90 -9.51
C VAL A 315 34.60 5.39 -8.31
N ILE A 316 33.67 6.17 -7.78
CA ILE A 316 32.79 5.76 -6.67
C ILE A 316 31.34 5.89 -7.13
N THR A 317 30.59 4.80 -7.05
CA THR A 317 29.14 4.77 -7.31
C THR A 317 28.39 4.63 -6.00
N ILE A 318 27.52 5.58 -5.72
CA ILE A 318 26.67 5.61 -4.52
C ILE A 318 25.25 5.27 -4.95
N TYR A 319 24.67 4.21 -4.40
CA TYR A 319 23.31 3.78 -4.68
C TYR A 319 22.52 3.75 -3.37
N ILE A 320 21.52 4.62 -3.25
CA ILE A 320 20.73 4.80 -2.03
C ILE A 320 19.26 4.47 -2.31
N ILE A 321 18.68 3.63 -1.47
CA ILE A 321 17.23 3.50 -1.31
C ILE A 321 16.83 4.02 0.07
N ALA A 322 16.04 5.09 0.08
CA ALA A 322 15.70 5.79 1.31
C ALA A 322 14.40 6.59 1.20
N HIS A 323 13.80 6.86 2.35
CA HIS A 323 12.82 7.94 2.49
C HIS A 323 13.49 9.30 2.29
N GLY A 324 12.76 10.28 1.76
CA GLY A 324 13.31 11.60 1.44
C GLY A 324 12.26 12.61 1.04
N ASN A 325 12.71 13.85 0.84
CA ASN A 325 11.95 14.97 0.29
C ASN A 325 12.97 15.99 -0.26
N VAL A 326 12.54 17.14 -0.78
CA VAL A 326 13.37 18.14 -1.46
C VAL A 326 14.69 18.39 -0.73
N ASP A 327 15.79 18.09 -1.42
CA ASP A 327 17.18 18.22 -0.99
C ASP A 327 17.61 17.41 0.24
N TYR A 328 16.88 16.37 0.66
CA TYR A 328 17.36 15.46 1.70
C TYR A 328 16.80 14.03 1.65
N VAL A 329 17.55 13.11 2.23
CA VAL A 329 17.13 11.72 2.50
C VAL A 329 17.30 11.38 3.98
N ARG A 330 16.61 10.33 4.43
CA ARG A 330 16.72 9.79 5.79
C ARG A 330 17.46 8.45 5.77
N LEU A 331 18.60 8.39 6.43
CA LEU A 331 19.49 7.23 6.49
C LEU A 331 19.71 6.85 7.96
N GLY A 332 19.33 5.63 8.35
CA GLY A 332 19.49 5.14 9.72
C GLY A 332 18.80 6.03 10.75
N GLY A 333 17.63 6.58 10.38
CA GLY A 333 16.86 7.51 11.21
C GLY A 333 17.36 8.96 11.24
N GLN A 334 18.45 9.30 10.54
CA GLN A 334 19.00 10.67 10.49
C GLN A 334 18.85 11.30 9.10
N SER A 335 18.71 12.63 9.04
CA SER A 335 18.59 13.36 7.77
C SER A 335 19.95 13.75 7.18
N PHE A 336 20.12 13.51 5.88
CA PHE A 336 21.30 13.88 5.08
C PHE A 336 20.86 14.69 3.87
N THR A 337 21.48 15.86 3.67
CA THR A 337 21.11 16.80 2.61
C THR A 337 21.91 16.58 1.33
N ALA A 338 21.35 16.96 0.18
CA ALA A 338 22.06 16.97 -1.10
C ALA A 338 23.37 17.77 -1.04
N ASN A 339 23.38 18.88 -0.30
CA ASN A 339 24.57 19.69 -0.08
C ASN A 339 25.66 18.98 0.75
N GLN A 340 25.31 18.09 1.69
CA GLN A 340 26.31 17.29 2.41
C GLN A 340 27.02 16.32 1.47
N PHE A 341 26.28 15.63 0.59
CA PHE A 341 26.87 14.76 -0.43
C PHE A 341 27.75 15.57 -1.40
N LYS A 342 27.23 16.68 -1.93
CA LYS A 342 27.98 17.59 -2.80
C LYS A 342 29.30 18.03 -2.15
N ASN A 343 29.25 18.50 -0.91
CA ASN A 343 30.44 18.99 -0.21
C ASN A 343 31.45 17.85 -0.02
N LYS A 344 31.01 16.66 0.38
CA LYS A 344 31.89 15.49 0.55
C LYS A 344 32.53 15.07 -0.78
N MET A 345 31.77 15.02 -1.89
CA MET A 345 32.33 14.71 -3.21
C MET A 345 33.33 15.75 -3.71
N ALA A 346 33.10 17.03 -3.37
CA ALA A 346 34.00 18.13 -3.75
C ALA A 346 35.36 18.09 -3.02
N GLU A 347 35.47 17.37 -1.90
CA GLU A 347 36.74 17.13 -1.21
C GLU A 347 37.70 16.24 -2.03
N PHE A 348 37.16 15.46 -2.98
CA PHE A 348 37.90 14.48 -3.79
C PHE A 348 37.79 14.76 -5.30
N PRO A 349 38.38 15.87 -5.80
CA PRO A 349 38.21 16.30 -7.20
C PRO A 349 38.78 15.33 -8.24
N ASP A 350 39.70 14.45 -7.85
CA ASP A 350 40.31 13.43 -8.71
C ASP A 350 39.50 12.12 -8.77
N VAL A 351 38.44 12.00 -7.97
CA VAL A 351 37.54 10.84 -7.94
C VAL A 351 36.27 11.15 -8.72
N ILE A 352 35.91 10.27 -9.64
CA ILE A 352 34.67 10.38 -10.41
C ILE A 352 33.51 9.76 -9.64
N PHE A 353 32.41 10.47 -9.49
CA PHE A 353 31.22 10.02 -8.75
C PHE A 353 30.05 9.69 -9.68
N ASN A 354 29.36 8.59 -9.36
CA ASN A 354 28.03 8.28 -9.87
C ASN A 354 27.05 8.21 -8.68
N PHE A 355 25.80 8.58 -8.90
CA PHE A 355 24.78 8.63 -7.84
C PHE A 355 23.45 8.07 -8.35
N ILE A 356 22.92 7.03 -7.70
CA ILE A 356 21.61 6.45 -8.00
C ILE A 356 20.74 6.62 -6.75
N LEU A 357 19.60 7.28 -6.88
CA LEU A 357 18.75 7.67 -5.75
C LEU A 357 17.29 7.21 -5.92
N GLY A 358 16.93 6.18 -5.17
CA GLY A 358 15.54 5.79 -4.92
C GLY A 358 15.00 6.53 -3.71
N SER A 359 14.27 7.63 -3.93
CA SER A 359 13.64 8.42 -2.87
C SER A 359 12.58 9.38 -3.44
N CYS A 360 11.59 9.76 -2.65
CA CYS A 360 10.66 10.84 -3.02
C CYS A 360 11.44 12.15 -3.22
N HIS A 361 11.03 12.95 -4.21
CA HIS A 361 11.68 14.20 -4.60
C HIS A 361 13.16 14.07 -4.99
N SER A 362 13.61 12.87 -5.35
CA SER A 362 15.02 12.56 -5.61
C SER A 362 15.64 13.44 -6.71
N GLY A 363 14.85 13.86 -7.72
CA GLY A 363 15.27 14.80 -8.76
C GLY A 363 15.86 16.12 -8.23
N SER A 364 15.49 16.56 -7.02
CA SER A 364 16.07 17.76 -6.38
C SER A 364 17.59 17.66 -6.15
N PHE A 365 18.14 16.45 -6.04
CA PHE A 365 19.58 16.25 -5.86
C PHE A 365 20.38 16.61 -7.12
N ILE A 366 19.79 16.54 -8.32
CA ILE A 366 20.49 16.77 -9.59
C ILE A 366 21.04 18.20 -9.65
N ASP A 367 20.26 19.21 -9.29
CA ASP A 367 20.68 20.62 -9.31
C ASP A 367 21.89 20.90 -8.41
N ASN A 368 22.06 20.09 -7.35
CA ASN A 368 23.19 20.20 -6.45
C ASN A 368 24.41 19.46 -7.01
N LEU A 369 24.25 18.19 -7.37
CA LEU A 369 25.35 17.29 -7.73
C LEU A 369 25.92 17.58 -9.12
N SER A 370 25.10 17.95 -10.09
CA SER A 370 25.52 18.26 -11.47
C SER A 370 26.47 19.46 -11.56
N THR A 371 26.55 20.29 -10.53
CA THR A 371 27.48 21.43 -10.48
C THR A 371 28.94 21.02 -10.29
N LEU A 372 29.21 19.77 -9.92
CA LEU A 372 30.54 19.23 -9.70
C LEU A 372 31.08 18.61 -11.00
N SER A 373 32.26 19.04 -11.44
CA SER A 373 32.90 18.50 -12.64
C SER A 373 33.33 17.04 -12.51
N ASN A 374 33.41 16.53 -11.29
CA ASN A 374 33.76 15.15 -10.98
C ASN A 374 32.52 14.27 -10.70
N VAL A 375 31.29 14.78 -10.89
CA VAL A 375 30.07 13.97 -10.92
C VAL A 375 29.73 13.63 -12.37
N CYS A 376 29.69 12.34 -12.70
CA CYS A 376 29.53 11.88 -14.07
C CYS A 376 28.10 11.42 -14.41
N ALA A 377 27.45 10.70 -13.50
CA ALA A 377 26.09 10.17 -13.69
C ALA A 377 25.26 10.37 -12.42
N VAL A 378 24.03 10.87 -12.57
CA VAL A 378 23.04 10.93 -11.50
C VAL A 378 21.72 10.39 -12.04
N GLU A 379 21.14 9.40 -11.36
CA GLU A 379 19.86 8.77 -11.71
C GLU A 379 18.92 8.86 -10.51
N THR A 380 17.68 9.28 -10.73
CA THR A 380 16.72 9.56 -9.66
C THR A 380 15.35 8.99 -9.99
N ALA A 381 14.68 8.41 -9.00
CA ALA A 381 13.42 7.69 -9.18
C ALA A 381 12.23 8.56 -9.58
N CYS A 382 12.28 9.87 -9.35
CA CYS A 382 11.20 10.79 -9.65
C CYS A 382 11.70 12.24 -9.81
N ALA A 383 10.85 13.13 -10.32
CA ALA A 383 11.15 14.55 -10.41
C ALA A 383 11.24 15.20 -9.01
N SER A 384 11.67 16.46 -8.96
CA SER A 384 11.84 17.19 -7.69
C SER A 384 10.54 17.43 -6.91
N ASP A 385 9.38 17.33 -7.55
CA ASP A 385 8.04 17.61 -7.03
C ASP A 385 7.13 16.38 -7.01
N GLU A 386 7.69 15.17 -7.16
CA GLU A 386 6.96 13.91 -7.24
C GLU A 386 7.42 12.92 -6.16
N GLY A 387 6.56 11.93 -5.86
CA GLY A 387 6.89 10.79 -5.02
C GLY A 387 7.62 9.70 -5.79
N ALA A 388 8.35 8.83 -5.07
CA ALA A 388 8.84 7.57 -5.59
C ALA A 388 7.92 6.43 -5.13
N TYR A 389 7.94 5.32 -5.86
CA TYR A 389 7.01 4.21 -5.70
C TYR A 389 7.72 2.85 -5.58
N PRO A 390 7.17 1.90 -4.81
CA PRO A 390 7.56 0.51 -4.83
C PRO A 390 7.17 -0.11 -6.18
N ASP A 391 7.75 -1.27 -6.46
CA ASP A 391 7.50 -2.05 -7.65
C ASP A 391 6.05 -2.57 -7.72
N TYR A 392 5.43 -2.45 -8.90
CA TYR A 392 4.08 -2.93 -9.19
C TYR A 392 4.02 -3.86 -10.42
N ASP A 393 3.78 -5.15 -10.21
CA ASP A 393 3.59 -6.10 -11.32
C ASP A 393 2.35 -5.81 -12.20
N THR A 394 1.30 -5.26 -11.60
CA THR A 394 0.04 -4.96 -12.27
C THR A 394 -0.67 -3.78 -11.62
N TRP A 395 -1.27 -2.92 -12.44
CA TRP A 395 -2.20 -1.90 -11.98
C TRP A 395 -3.41 -1.74 -12.91
N GLY A 396 -4.59 -2.10 -12.41
CA GLY A 396 -5.81 -2.10 -13.21
C GLY A 396 -5.71 -3.04 -14.41
N SER A 397 -5.63 -2.47 -15.63
CA SER A 397 -5.42 -3.23 -16.87
C SER A 397 -3.99 -3.14 -17.42
N THR A 398 -3.12 -2.39 -16.77
CA THR A 398 -1.71 -2.23 -17.15
C THR A 398 -0.91 -3.31 -16.41
N ASN A 399 -0.05 -4.01 -17.14
CA ASN A 399 0.89 -4.97 -16.56
C ASN A 399 2.29 -4.41 -16.72
N ASP A 400 3.13 -4.68 -15.74
CA ASP A 400 4.55 -4.40 -15.86
C ASP A 400 5.19 -5.31 -16.92
N VAL A 401 6.22 -4.79 -17.58
CA VAL A 401 6.98 -5.47 -18.63
C VAL A 401 7.97 -6.46 -18.02
N ASN A 402 8.41 -6.23 -16.78
CA ASN A 402 9.45 -6.97 -16.09
C ASN A 402 9.00 -7.52 -14.73
N PRO A 403 7.83 -8.21 -14.60
CA PRO A 403 7.16 -8.56 -13.32
C PRO A 403 7.90 -9.60 -12.45
N SER A 404 9.18 -9.81 -12.69
CA SER A 404 10.09 -10.61 -11.90
C SER A 404 11.03 -9.76 -11.04
N ASP A 405 11.18 -8.47 -11.34
CA ASP A 405 11.96 -7.56 -10.51
C ASP A 405 11.20 -7.23 -9.22
N THR A 406 11.92 -6.64 -8.26
CA THR A 406 11.37 -6.27 -6.95
C THR A 406 12.20 -5.17 -6.36
N GLY A 407 11.56 -4.32 -5.56
CA GLY A 407 12.18 -3.19 -4.90
C GLY A 407 11.43 -1.90 -5.24
N SER A 408 12.15 -0.79 -5.28
CA SER A 408 11.62 0.49 -5.75
C SER A 408 11.64 0.51 -7.26
N GLU A 409 10.46 0.76 -7.85
CA GLU A 409 10.14 0.69 -9.27
C GLU A 409 11.31 1.12 -10.18
N PHE A 410 11.60 2.42 -10.28
CA PHE A 410 12.64 2.90 -11.18
C PHE A 410 14.02 2.28 -10.89
N THR A 411 14.36 2.07 -9.62
CA THR A 411 15.68 1.56 -9.25
C THR A 411 15.84 0.05 -9.51
N SER A 412 14.75 -0.72 -9.56
CA SER A 412 14.77 -2.09 -10.05
C SER A 412 14.78 -2.13 -11.59
N SER A 413 14.03 -1.23 -12.26
CA SER A 413 14.05 -1.06 -13.72
C SER A 413 15.45 -0.71 -14.26
N ILE A 414 16.19 0.21 -13.60
CA ILE A 414 17.56 0.54 -14.02
C ILE A 414 18.53 -0.64 -13.83
N ILE A 415 18.39 -1.41 -12.75
CA ILE A 415 19.20 -2.62 -12.55
C ILE A 415 18.89 -3.65 -13.65
N ALA A 416 17.61 -3.86 -13.99
CA ALA A 416 17.21 -4.75 -15.07
C ALA A 416 17.81 -4.32 -16.42
N ALA A 417 17.71 -3.04 -16.77
CA ALA A 417 18.31 -2.49 -17.99
C ALA A 417 19.84 -2.63 -18.01
N MET A 418 20.52 -2.32 -16.89
CA MET A 418 21.97 -2.50 -16.79
C MET A 418 22.39 -3.96 -16.90
N VAL A 419 21.62 -4.90 -16.34
CA VAL A 419 21.86 -6.34 -16.47
C VAL A 419 21.72 -6.80 -17.92
N GLU A 420 20.69 -6.34 -18.62
CA GLU A 420 20.50 -6.66 -20.04
C GLU A 420 21.68 -6.16 -20.89
N ILE A 421 22.16 -4.94 -20.63
CA ILE A 421 23.33 -4.39 -21.30
C ILE A 421 24.59 -5.20 -20.94
N ALA A 422 24.84 -5.39 -19.64
CA ALA A 422 26.06 -6.03 -19.13
C ALA A 422 26.20 -7.50 -19.51
N SER A 423 25.07 -8.20 -19.70
CA SER A 423 25.03 -9.60 -20.10
C SER A 423 25.30 -9.82 -21.59
N ASP A 424 25.15 -8.77 -22.42
CA ASP A 424 25.36 -8.86 -23.88
C ASP A 424 26.69 -8.21 -24.29
N SER A 425 27.61 -9.05 -24.79
CA SER A 425 28.95 -8.60 -25.21
C SER A 425 28.95 -7.51 -26.30
N SER A 426 27.93 -7.47 -27.17
CA SER A 426 27.82 -6.47 -28.25
C SER A 426 27.32 -5.13 -27.70
N LYS A 427 26.36 -5.16 -26.78
CA LYS A 427 25.90 -3.96 -26.06
C LYS A 427 27.02 -3.39 -25.21
N MET A 428 27.73 -4.22 -24.44
CA MET A 428 28.89 -3.79 -23.66
C MET A 428 30.03 -3.24 -24.51
N SER A 429 30.27 -3.78 -25.71
CA SER A 429 31.27 -3.21 -26.64
C SER A 429 30.89 -1.79 -27.07
N SER A 430 29.59 -1.52 -27.21
CA SER A 430 29.07 -0.18 -27.53
C SER A 430 29.27 0.76 -26.34
N ILE A 431 28.92 0.33 -25.11
CA ILE A 431 29.17 1.09 -23.87
C ILE A 431 30.64 1.46 -23.73
N GLN A 432 31.55 0.50 -23.90
CA GLN A 432 33.00 0.74 -23.83
C GLN A 432 33.47 1.75 -24.88
N THR A 433 32.94 1.66 -26.09
CA THR A 433 33.27 2.59 -27.18
C THR A 433 32.80 4.00 -26.87
N TRP A 434 31.57 4.17 -26.38
CA TRP A 434 31.01 5.46 -26.03
C TRP A 434 31.70 6.07 -24.80
N ALA A 435 32.00 5.26 -23.79
CA ALA A 435 32.75 5.69 -22.61
C ALA A 435 34.13 6.23 -23.00
N SER A 436 34.86 5.48 -23.84
CA SER A 436 36.17 5.89 -24.38
C SER A 436 36.07 7.17 -25.21
N THR A 437 35.04 7.30 -26.07
CA THR A 437 34.85 8.48 -26.93
C THR A 437 34.56 9.74 -26.12
N ASN A 438 33.82 9.63 -25.02
CA ASN A 438 33.44 10.75 -24.18
C ASN A 438 34.41 10.99 -23.00
N GLY A 439 35.40 10.13 -22.81
CA GLY A 439 36.38 10.27 -21.73
C GLY A 439 35.79 10.03 -20.34
N VAL A 440 34.80 9.16 -20.22
CA VAL A 440 34.13 8.82 -18.96
C VAL A 440 34.32 7.34 -18.59
N PRO A 441 34.16 6.95 -17.31
CA PRO A 441 34.22 5.55 -16.92
C PRO A 441 33.15 4.69 -17.60
N VAL A 442 33.46 3.42 -17.85
CA VAL A 442 32.53 2.45 -18.45
C VAL A 442 31.28 2.31 -17.59
N THR A 443 31.46 2.28 -16.27
CA THR A 443 30.36 2.19 -15.29
C THR A 443 29.46 3.42 -15.34
N SER A 444 30.01 4.63 -15.47
CA SER A 444 29.21 5.85 -15.60
C SER A 444 28.38 5.85 -16.87
N MET A 445 28.96 5.42 -18.00
CA MET A 445 28.22 5.24 -19.25
C MET A 445 27.13 4.17 -19.11
N LEU A 446 27.44 3.03 -18.49
CA LEU A 446 26.47 1.96 -18.26
C LEU A 446 25.27 2.45 -17.43
N ILE A 447 25.51 3.19 -16.35
CA ILE A 447 24.46 3.74 -15.50
C ILE A 447 23.53 4.66 -16.30
N CYS A 448 24.09 5.63 -17.02
CA CYS A 448 23.31 6.54 -17.87
C CYS A 448 22.50 5.80 -18.96
N GLN A 449 23.12 4.84 -19.65
CA GLN A 449 22.42 4.06 -20.67
C GLN A 449 21.41 3.09 -20.07
N GLY A 450 21.63 2.63 -18.83
CA GLY A 450 20.68 1.89 -18.03
C GLY A 450 19.47 2.75 -17.65
N GLY A 451 19.68 4.00 -17.23
CA GLY A 451 18.61 4.96 -16.92
C GLY A 451 17.70 5.21 -18.12
N TYR A 452 18.30 5.47 -19.30
CA TYR A 452 17.54 5.54 -20.56
C TYR A 452 16.83 4.22 -20.90
N GLY A 453 17.50 3.09 -20.68
CA GLY A 453 16.95 1.77 -20.94
C GLY A 453 15.73 1.45 -20.08
N ALA A 454 15.76 1.84 -18.80
CA ALA A 454 14.69 1.63 -17.84
C ALA A 454 13.37 2.26 -18.30
N VAL A 455 13.43 3.41 -18.97
CA VAL A 455 12.25 4.10 -19.50
C VAL A 455 11.99 3.85 -20.99
N GLY A 456 12.63 2.83 -21.58
CA GLY A 456 12.48 2.47 -23.00
C GLY A 456 13.07 3.50 -23.99
N ALA A 457 13.93 4.41 -23.51
CA ALA A 457 14.52 5.48 -24.30
C ALA A 457 15.88 5.10 -24.94
N GLN A 458 16.27 3.82 -24.93
CA GLN A 458 17.56 3.37 -25.47
C GLN A 458 17.44 2.37 -26.64
N ALA A 459 16.83 2.85 -27.73
CA ALA A 459 16.63 2.10 -28.97
C ALA A 459 17.93 1.59 -29.61
N THR A 460 19.08 2.27 -29.43
CA THR A 460 20.36 1.84 -30.02
C THR A 460 20.85 0.52 -29.43
N LEU A 461 20.49 0.24 -28.18
CA LEU A 461 20.80 -1.03 -27.50
C LEU A 461 19.60 -2.00 -27.51
N GLY A 462 18.52 -1.68 -28.21
CA GLY A 462 17.30 -2.48 -28.26
C GLY A 462 16.43 -2.43 -27.01
N LEU A 463 16.69 -1.47 -26.11
CA LEU A 463 15.92 -1.25 -24.88
C LEU A 463 14.83 -0.23 -25.16
N THR A 464 13.72 -0.70 -25.75
CA THR A 464 12.59 0.15 -26.20
C THR A 464 11.34 0.03 -25.33
N ASP A 465 11.29 -0.97 -24.47
CA ASP A 465 10.16 -1.15 -23.56
C ASP A 465 10.41 -0.34 -22.29
N ASN A 466 9.39 0.36 -21.79
CA ASN A 466 9.44 1.07 -20.52
C ASN A 466 9.22 0.05 -19.40
N LEU A 467 10.27 -0.18 -18.61
CA LEU A 467 10.35 -1.12 -17.49
C LEU A 467 9.89 -0.50 -16.16
N ASP A 468 9.50 0.78 -16.17
CA ASP A 468 9.00 1.52 -15.02
C ASP A 468 7.49 1.77 -15.24
N ILE A 469 6.65 0.94 -14.63
CA ILE A 469 5.20 1.03 -14.76
C ILE A 469 4.68 2.35 -14.17
N CYS A 470 5.32 2.89 -13.13
CA CYS A 470 4.92 4.16 -12.52
C CYS A 470 5.14 5.33 -13.49
N SER A 471 6.21 5.28 -14.28
CA SER A 471 6.44 6.17 -15.42
C SER A 471 5.41 5.98 -16.53
N VAL A 472 5.07 4.73 -16.88
CA VAL A 472 4.00 4.44 -17.86
C VAL A 472 2.64 5.01 -17.43
N LEU A 473 2.33 4.92 -16.13
CA LEU A 473 1.10 5.42 -15.53
C LEU A 473 1.12 6.95 -15.29
N GLY A 474 2.27 7.59 -15.44
CA GLY A 474 2.46 9.03 -15.23
C GLY A 474 2.42 9.43 -13.76
N TRP A 475 2.83 8.54 -12.85
CA TRP A 475 2.89 8.80 -11.41
C TRP A 475 4.24 9.37 -10.97
N SER A 476 5.30 8.96 -11.65
CA SER A 476 6.66 9.44 -11.41
C SER A 476 7.40 9.61 -12.73
N THR A 477 8.30 10.59 -12.75
CA THR A 477 9.13 10.94 -13.89
C THR A 477 10.60 10.80 -13.48
N PRO A 478 11.23 9.64 -13.72
CA PRO A 478 12.64 9.47 -13.43
C PRO A 478 13.49 10.53 -14.12
N SER A 479 14.42 11.13 -13.37
CA SER A 479 15.29 12.19 -13.87
C SER A 479 16.74 11.74 -13.88
N HIS A 480 17.50 12.18 -14.88
CA HIS A 480 18.89 11.80 -15.07
C HIS A 480 19.78 13.01 -15.37
N TYR A 481 21.07 12.87 -15.06
CA TYR A 481 22.13 13.77 -15.49
C TYR A 481 23.36 12.96 -15.88
N CYS A 482 23.88 13.20 -17.08
CA CYS A 482 25.07 12.56 -17.60
C CYS A 482 26.03 13.64 -18.11
N SER A 483 27.19 13.77 -17.47
CA SER A 483 28.12 14.90 -17.69
C SER A 483 28.63 15.09 -19.13
N TYR A 484 28.58 14.03 -19.95
CA TYR A 484 29.02 14.05 -21.35
C TYR A 484 27.88 14.45 -22.32
N GLU A 485 26.64 14.46 -21.85
CA GLU A 485 25.51 15.04 -22.54
C GLU A 485 25.46 16.51 -22.15
N PHE A 486 25.97 17.39 -23.03
CA PHE A 486 25.83 18.83 -22.82
C PHE A 486 24.37 19.18 -22.49
N PRO A 487 24.09 20.21 -21.65
CA PRO A 487 22.74 20.57 -21.28
C PRO A 487 21.96 20.96 -22.54
N ILE A 488 21.06 20.09 -22.99
CA ILE A 488 20.13 20.39 -24.09
C ILE A 488 19.06 21.31 -23.51
N PHE A 489 19.40 22.60 -23.37
CA PHE A 489 18.38 23.65 -23.42
C PHE A 489 17.84 23.70 -24.86
N GLU A 490 16.53 23.49 -24.99
CA GLU A 490 15.67 23.86 -26.13
C GLU A 490 16.05 23.36 -27.53
N ILE A 491 15.75 22.11 -27.89
CA ILE A 491 15.18 21.69 -29.20
C ILE A 491 14.63 20.27 -28.94
N ILE A 492 13.34 19.94 -28.87
CA ILE A 492 12.31 19.93 -29.90
C ILE A 492 10.95 19.76 -29.16
N MET A 493 10.10 20.78 -29.17
CA MET A 493 8.65 20.59 -29.14
C MET A 493 8.07 21.47 -30.26
N GLU A 494 7.93 20.89 -31.44
CA GLU A 494 6.88 21.24 -32.41
C GLU A 494 5.93 20.05 -32.54
#